data_AF-A0A0L6JIN0-F1
#
_entry.id   AF-A0A0L6JIN0-F1
#
_cell.length_a   1.000
_cell.length_b   1.000
_cell.length_c   1.000
_cell.angle_alpha   90.00
_cell.angle_beta   90.00
_cell.angle_gamma   90.00
#
_symmetry.space_group_name_H-M   'P 1'
#
loop_
_entity.id
_entity.type
_entity.pdbx_description
1 polymer ?
#
loop_
_entity_poly.entity_id
_entity_poly.type
_entity_poly.pdbx_seq_one_letter_code
_entity_poly.pdbx_strand_id
1 'polypeptide(L)'
;MSIDFRPITGVWEITMGCNMRCKHCGSSCENQLSGELTTDEALNLCDDLAKLGFQWLTLSGGEPTTRKDWDIIAKRLNDNGIIPNMITNGWLMDEEIAKRAKSAGINTVAISLDGLEKTHDFIRREGSFKRIMNAIDILVENGVNCSIITTVNKMNLGELEEMHSILSGKGIYGWQFQLGLPMGNMAKNSDLVSQPHHMDDVINFAYNAMQKSDIDIQLADCMGYFNKKEIAVRNKSDSTDRYDWNGCGAGKYVMGVLHNGDIVGCTSIRDRNFIEGNIKETPILELWNNPEKFSWNRNITKDMLQGTCKKCQYGNRCHGGCGNTRLTMEGTIYGQNRYCSYNLAVQKAEKQFEGLNDIDELMKKANKFAPLNQHQLTGILLERVLSIDPENEEALSLYGYTSFMLENYNDAAQANKKLLSKDSSNVYANKGYGLSIARLGMVDEGISYLKKAIDLSNGTYLDPYYDLAVVYYENGRLVEAIKSLEEGFKLSEEFKNNNQAFYNIIKA
;
A
#
# COMPACT_ATOMS: atom_id res chain seq x y z
N MET A 1 -18.23 9.96 8.45
CA MET A 1 -17.15 10.76 9.07
C MET A 1 -16.35 11.40 7.95
N SER A 2 -16.25 12.72 7.90
CA SER A 2 -15.29 13.37 6.98
C SER A 2 -13.90 12.96 7.43
N ILE A 3 -13.19 12.19 6.60
CA ILE A 3 -11.79 11.87 6.86
C ILE A 3 -11.02 13.18 6.70
N ASP A 4 -10.52 13.73 7.80
CA ASP A 4 -9.65 14.90 7.75
C ASP A 4 -8.26 14.44 7.32
N PHE A 5 -7.95 14.64 6.04
CA PHE A 5 -6.64 14.31 5.48
C PHE A 5 -5.64 15.39 5.89
N ARG A 6 -4.55 15.01 6.54
CA ARG A 6 -3.51 15.94 6.98
C ARG A 6 -2.17 15.55 6.34
N PRO A 7 -1.51 16.43 5.57
CA PRO A 7 -0.23 16.11 4.98
C PRO A 7 0.84 16.17 6.06
N ILE A 8 1.71 15.17 6.07
CA ILE A 8 2.76 15.00 7.07
C ILE A 8 4.12 15.01 6.39
N THR A 9 4.22 14.37 5.22
CA THR A 9 5.49 14.17 4.50
C THR A 9 5.33 14.34 3.00
N GLY A 10 6.43 14.55 2.28
CA GLY A 10 6.41 14.61 0.83
C GLY A 10 7.77 14.58 0.18
N VAL A 11 7.75 14.54 -1.15
CA VAL A 11 8.94 14.64 -2.01
C VAL A 11 8.75 15.82 -2.94
N TRP A 12 9.78 16.65 -3.06
CA TRP A 12 9.81 17.77 -3.99
C TRP A 12 10.93 17.58 -5.00
N GLU A 13 10.58 17.33 -6.26
CA GLU A 13 11.53 17.40 -7.37
C GLU A 13 11.83 18.88 -7.66
N ILE A 14 12.90 19.45 -7.08
CA ILE A 14 13.15 20.90 -7.17
C ILE A 14 13.68 21.36 -8.54
N THR A 15 14.10 20.41 -9.39
CA THR A 15 14.61 20.64 -10.74
C THR A 15 14.52 19.36 -11.56
N MET A 16 14.51 19.48 -12.89
CA MET A 16 14.72 18.36 -13.82
C MET A 16 16.14 18.29 -14.36
N GLY A 17 16.99 19.26 -14.02
CA GLY A 17 18.42 19.24 -14.33
C GLY A 17 19.11 18.07 -13.65
N CYS A 18 19.88 17.28 -14.41
CA CYS A 18 20.64 16.14 -13.91
C CYS A 18 21.94 15.97 -14.69
N ASN A 19 23.02 15.68 -13.96
CA ASN A 19 24.35 15.41 -14.50
C ASN A 19 24.59 13.92 -14.85
N MET A 20 23.54 13.10 -14.86
CA MET A 20 23.55 11.69 -15.24
C MET A 20 22.41 11.34 -16.21
N ARG A 21 22.47 10.17 -16.85
CA ARG A 21 21.41 9.60 -17.71
C ARG A 21 21.16 8.13 -17.36
N CYS A 22 20.82 7.88 -16.10
CA CYS A 22 20.70 6.53 -15.57
C CYS A 22 19.67 5.71 -16.37
N LYS A 23 20.02 4.46 -16.67
CA LYS A 23 19.19 3.53 -17.46
C LYS A 23 17.84 3.22 -16.82
N HIS A 24 17.76 3.33 -15.49
CA HIS A 24 16.56 3.04 -14.72
C HIS A 24 15.80 4.30 -14.27
N CYS A 25 16.23 5.50 -14.68
CA CYS A 25 15.64 6.75 -14.17
C CYS A 25 14.14 6.84 -14.51
N GLY A 26 13.29 6.84 -13.49
CA GLY A 26 11.84 6.95 -13.66
C GLY A 26 11.37 8.32 -14.13
N SER A 27 12.09 9.39 -13.76
CA SER A 27 11.77 10.76 -14.17
C SER A 27 12.31 11.11 -15.56
N SER A 28 13.20 10.30 -16.13
CA SER A 28 13.94 10.60 -17.37
C SER A 28 14.58 12.00 -17.33
N CYS A 29 15.14 12.38 -16.18
CA CYS A 29 15.69 13.72 -15.98
C CYS A 29 16.91 13.97 -16.87
N GLU A 30 17.02 15.20 -17.34
CA GLU A 30 18.06 15.59 -18.28
C GLU A 30 18.65 16.96 -17.98
N ASN A 31 18.19 17.99 -18.69
CA ASN A 31 18.57 19.38 -18.47
C ASN A 31 17.46 20.07 -17.68
N GLN A 32 17.81 21.20 -17.07
CA GLN A 32 16.83 22.08 -16.46
C GLN A 32 15.73 22.41 -17.47
N LEU A 33 14.46 22.31 -17.06
CA LEU A 33 13.33 22.64 -17.92
C LEU A 33 12.95 24.11 -17.79
N SER A 34 12.34 24.67 -18.83
CA SER A 34 11.73 26.00 -18.75
C SER A 34 10.52 25.96 -17.80
N GLY A 35 10.33 27.04 -17.04
CA GLY A 35 9.19 27.18 -16.13
C GLY A 35 9.34 26.48 -14.78
N GLU A 36 10.54 25.99 -14.45
CA GLU A 36 10.89 25.62 -13.07
C GLU A 36 10.66 26.79 -12.10
N LEU A 37 10.34 26.48 -10.85
CA LEU A 37 10.12 27.48 -9.82
C LEU A 37 11.36 28.36 -9.63
N THR A 38 11.18 29.67 -9.63
CA THR A 38 12.23 30.61 -9.23
C THR A 38 12.57 30.43 -7.76
N THR A 39 13.66 31.05 -7.29
CA THR A 39 14.01 31.04 -5.87
C THR A 39 12.88 31.64 -5.02
N ASP A 40 12.31 32.78 -5.42
CA ASP A 40 11.23 33.43 -4.67
C ASP A 40 9.96 32.56 -4.63
N GLU A 41 9.59 31.94 -5.75
CA GLU A 41 8.45 31.01 -5.80
C GLU A 41 8.68 29.79 -4.90
N ALA A 42 9.90 29.24 -4.90
CA ALA A 42 10.26 28.11 -4.04
C ALA A 42 10.22 28.48 -2.55
N LEU A 43 10.70 29.66 -2.17
CA LEU A 43 10.65 30.12 -0.78
C LEU A 43 9.22 30.37 -0.30
N ASN A 44 8.37 30.96 -1.14
CA ASN A 44 6.94 31.11 -0.83
C ASN A 44 6.26 29.75 -0.62
N LEU A 45 6.60 28.76 -1.45
CA LEU A 45 6.10 27.40 -1.29
C LEU A 45 6.55 26.77 0.04
N CYS A 46 7.79 26.98 0.48
CA CYS A 46 8.24 26.52 1.80
C CYS A 46 7.39 27.13 2.94
N ASP A 47 7.02 28.40 2.83
CA ASP A 47 6.18 29.09 3.81
C ASP A 47 4.74 28.53 3.79
N ASP A 48 4.21 28.21 2.61
CA ASP A 48 2.88 27.62 2.47
C ASP A 48 2.79 26.16 2.94
N LEU A 49 3.83 25.35 2.71
CA LEU A 49 3.92 23.98 3.23
C LEU A 49 3.92 23.97 4.77
N ALA A 50 4.52 24.98 5.39
CA ALA A 50 4.54 25.12 6.85
C ALA A 50 3.15 25.43 7.41
N LYS A 51 2.41 26.36 6.76
CA LYS A 51 1.01 26.65 7.11
C LYS A 51 0.11 25.42 6.97
N LEU A 52 0.42 24.56 5.99
CA LEU A 52 -0.30 23.31 5.74
C LEU A 52 0.02 22.22 6.78
N GLY A 53 1.08 22.39 7.59
CA GLY A 53 1.42 21.52 8.71
C GLY A 53 2.34 20.35 8.36
N PHE A 54 3.13 20.47 7.29
CA PHE A 54 4.17 19.50 6.95
C PHE A 54 5.18 19.34 8.08
N GLN A 55 5.67 18.12 8.26
CA GLN A 55 6.73 17.80 9.23
C GLN A 55 8.03 17.41 8.54
N TRP A 56 7.96 16.68 7.43
CA TRP A 56 9.12 16.26 6.65
C TRP A 56 8.97 16.58 5.18
N LEU A 57 10.06 16.99 4.52
CA LEU A 57 10.09 17.13 3.07
C LEU A 57 11.44 16.69 2.50
N THR A 58 11.40 15.79 1.53
CA THR A 58 12.61 15.31 0.86
C THR A 58 12.81 16.05 -0.45
N LEU A 59 13.91 16.79 -0.55
CA LEU A 59 14.36 17.41 -1.79
C LEU A 59 14.99 16.36 -2.71
N SER A 60 14.46 16.26 -3.92
CA SER A 60 14.99 15.42 -4.99
C SER A 60 15.10 16.25 -6.27
N GLY A 61 15.14 15.60 -7.42
CA GLY A 61 15.15 16.21 -8.75
C GLY A 61 15.11 15.07 -9.78
N GLY A 62 15.38 15.28 -11.06
CA GLY A 62 16.67 15.86 -11.42
C GLY A 62 17.82 15.30 -10.57
N GLU A 63 18.82 16.13 -10.35
CA GLU A 63 19.81 16.01 -9.30
C GLU A 63 19.77 17.33 -8.52
N PRO A 64 19.34 17.36 -7.25
CA PRO A 64 19.15 18.60 -6.51
C PRO A 64 20.42 19.45 -6.43
N THR A 65 21.61 18.82 -6.37
CA THR A 65 22.89 19.55 -6.33
C THR A 65 23.24 20.30 -7.62
N THR A 66 22.48 20.11 -8.70
CA THR A 66 22.62 20.92 -9.93
C THR A 66 21.89 22.26 -9.88
N ARG A 67 20.94 22.43 -8.95
CA ARG A 67 20.18 23.66 -8.75
C ARG A 67 20.89 24.58 -7.75
N LYS A 68 21.32 25.78 -8.16
CA LYS A 68 22.25 26.61 -7.37
C LYS A 68 21.78 27.01 -5.97
N ASP A 69 20.46 27.17 -5.78
CA ASP A 69 19.79 27.67 -4.59
C ASP A 69 19.16 26.56 -3.71
N TRP A 70 19.52 25.28 -3.92
CA TRP A 70 18.94 24.15 -3.17
C TRP A 70 19.08 24.28 -1.65
N ASP A 71 20.20 24.83 -1.18
CA ASP A 71 20.51 25.00 0.25
C ASP A 71 19.72 26.13 0.88
N ILE A 72 19.41 27.17 0.11
CA ILE A 72 18.52 28.26 0.53
C ILE A 72 17.09 27.71 0.72
N ILE A 73 16.63 26.87 -0.20
CA ILE A 73 15.31 26.19 -0.10
C ILE A 73 15.28 25.28 1.14
N ALA A 74 16.28 24.42 1.30
CA ALA A 74 16.40 23.52 2.46
C ALA A 74 16.42 24.31 3.77
N LYS A 75 17.20 25.40 3.83
CA LYS A 75 17.25 26.28 5.00
C LYS A 75 15.90 26.88 5.32
N ARG A 76 15.14 27.34 4.31
CA ARG A 76 13.81 27.91 4.56
C ARG A 76 12.83 26.87 5.11
N LEU A 77 12.87 25.63 4.62
CA LEU A 77 12.06 24.54 5.19
C LEU A 77 12.39 24.33 6.67
N ASN A 78 13.68 24.22 7.00
CA ASN A 78 14.14 24.03 8.36
C ASN A 78 13.75 25.21 9.28
N ASP A 79 13.93 26.45 8.82
CA ASP A 79 13.55 27.65 9.58
C ASP A 79 12.03 27.72 9.85
N ASN A 80 11.22 27.09 8.97
CA ASN A 80 9.78 26.96 9.13
C ASN A 80 9.35 25.73 9.96
N GLY A 81 10.30 24.98 10.53
CA GLY A 81 10.02 23.79 11.34
C GLY A 81 9.74 22.51 10.54
N ILE A 82 9.95 22.51 9.24
CA ILE A 82 9.89 21.32 8.38
C ILE A 82 11.28 20.71 8.32
N ILE A 83 11.40 19.41 8.60
CA ILE A 83 12.67 18.68 8.57
C ILE A 83 13.01 18.35 7.10
N PRO A 84 14.05 18.98 6.50
CA PRO A 84 14.41 18.72 5.13
C PRO A 84 15.34 17.50 5.03
N ASN A 85 15.09 16.64 4.05
CA ASN A 85 16.01 15.57 3.64
C ASN A 85 16.42 15.80 2.18
N MET A 86 17.46 15.10 1.72
CA MET A 86 17.89 15.17 0.32
C MET A 86 18.18 13.79 -0.24
N ILE A 87 17.75 13.52 -1.48
CA ILE A 87 18.17 12.36 -2.27
C ILE A 87 19.08 12.85 -3.41
N THR A 88 20.29 12.34 -3.49
CA THR A 88 21.28 12.73 -4.50
C THR A 88 21.96 11.50 -5.13
N ASN A 89 22.45 11.65 -6.35
CA ASN A 89 23.34 10.69 -7.00
C ASN A 89 24.78 10.76 -6.48
N GLY A 90 25.12 11.73 -5.62
CA GLY A 90 26.41 11.86 -4.94
C GLY A 90 27.59 12.30 -5.83
N TRP A 91 27.40 12.50 -7.13
CA TRP A 91 28.49 12.77 -8.07
C TRP A 91 29.24 14.08 -7.79
N LEU A 92 28.50 15.11 -7.39
CA LEU A 92 29.03 16.44 -7.06
C LEU A 92 29.38 16.58 -5.57
N MET A 93 29.08 15.57 -4.74
CA MET A 93 29.26 15.68 -3.30
C MET A 93 30.74 15.84 -2.96
N ASP A 94 31.03 16.93 -2.27
CA ASP A 94 32.33 17.26 -1.70
C ASP A 94 32.16 17.89 -0.31
N GLU A 95 33.27 18.29 0.30
CA GLU A 95 33.30 18.98 1.60
C GLU A 95 32.45 20.25 1.64
N GLU A 96 32.38 21.01 0.55
CA GLU A 96 31.62 22.25 0.50
C GLU A 96 30.12 21.95 0.50
N ILE A 97 29.67 21.02 -0.35
CA ILE A 97 28.27 20.60 -0.42
C ILE A 97 27.83 19.98 0.91
N ALA A 98 28.66 19.14 1.55
CA ALA A 98 28.34 18.55 2.84
C ALA A 98 28.16 19.61 3.94
N LYS A 99 29.04 20.62 3.99
CA LYS A 99 28.92 21.75 4.94
C LYS A 99 27.70 22.61 4.66
N ARG A 100 27.38 22.87 3.40
CA ARG A 100 26.14 23.57 3.00
C ARG A 100 24.90 22.79 3.42
N ALA A 101 24.90 21.47 3.23
CA ALA A 101 23.79 20.60 3.64
C ALA A 101 23.57 20.65 5.15
N LYS A 102 24.66 20.53 5.93
CA LYS A 102 24.62 20.65 7.39
C LYS A 102 24.10 22.02 7.84
N SER A 103 24.62 23.09 7.23
CA SER A 103 24.27 24.48 7.58
C SER A 103 22.82 24.83 7.20
N ALA A 104 22.30 24.23 6.15
CA ALA A 104 20.90 24.37 5.74
C ALA A 104 19.93 23.57 6.62
N GLY A 105 20.42 22.76 7.56
CA GLY A 105 19.58 21.94 8.43
C GLY A 105 19.07 20.67 7.77
N ILE A 106 19.72 20.17 6.70
CA ILE A 106 19.37 18.87 6.14
C ILE A 106 19.61 17.78 7.19
N ASN A 107 18.56 17.03 7.49
CA ASN A 107 18.58 15.98 8.49
C ASN A 107 19.28 14.72 7.97
N THR A 108 18.92 14.27 6.76
CA THR A 108 19.51 13.09 6.11
C THR A 108 19.80 13.36 4.64
N VAL A 109 20.99 12.95 4.20
CA VAL A 109 21.36 12.86 2.78
C VAL A 109 21.39 11.39 2.37
N ALA A 110 20.49 11.02 1.47
CA ALA A 110 20.40 9.69 0.90
C ALA A 110 21.17 9.63 -0.42
N ILE A 111 22.23 8.82 -0.46
CA ILE A 111 23.05 8.56 -1.64
C ILE A 111 22.47 7.37 -2.39
N SER A 112 22.30 7.53 -3.70
CA SER A 112 21.83 6.44 -4.54
C SER A 112 22.95 5.46 -4.90
N LEU A 113 22.80 4.18 -4.55
CA LEU A 113 23.74 3.10 -4.86
C LEU A 113 22.97 1.87 -5.38
N ASP A 114 23.31 1.36 -6.55
CA ASP A 114 22.49 0.38 -7.29
C ASP A 114 23.26 -0.89 -7.67
N GLY A 115 24.31 -1.24 -6.93
CA GLY A 115 25.11 -2.42 -7.19
C GLY A 115 26.57 -2.23 -6.81
N LEU A 116 27.38 -3.24 -7.09
CA LEU A 116 28.83 -3.14 -7.08
C LEU A 116 29.32 -2.25 -8.23
N GLU A 117 30.62 -1.90 -8.23
CA GLU A 117 31.20 -0.90 -9.14
C GLU A 117 30.75 -1.07 -10.59
N LYS A 118 30.92 -2.27 -11.16
CA LYS A 118 30.56 -2.56 -12.55
C LYS A 118 29.07 -2.35 -12.83
N THR A 119 28.21 -2.84 -11.95
CA THR A 119 26.75 -2.79 -12.10
C THR A 119 26.23 -1.37 -11.90
N HIS A 120 26.69 -0.70 -10.85
CA HIS A 120 26.31 0.68 -10.55
C HIS A 120 26.71 1.63 -11.68
N ASP A 121 27.96 1.54 -12.15
CA ASP A 121 28.47 2.41 -13.22
C ASP A 121 27.79 2.16 -14.56
N PHE A 122 27.50 0.89 -14.89
CA PHE A 122 26.74 0.54 -16.09
C PHE A 122 25.32 1.11 -16.08
N ILE A 123 24.66 1.04 -14.93
CA ILE A 123 23.29 1.52 -14.73
C ILE A 123 23.27 3.06 -14.72
N ARG A 124 24.27 3.70 -14.13
CA ARG A 124 24.35 5.15 -13.92
C ARG A 124 25.38 5.80 -14.84
N ARG A 125 26.60 5.97 -14.36
CA ARG A 125 27.68 6.69 -15.03
C ARG A 125 29.02 6.08 -14.64
N GLU A 126 29.91 5.88 -15.61
CA GLU A 126 31.25 5.38 -15.33
C GLU A 126 32.01 6.24 -14.29
N GLY A 127 32.63 5.59 -13.32
CA GLY A 127 33.33 6.19 -12.19
C GLY A 127 32.42 6.68 -11.05
N SER A 128 31.10 6.47 -11.14
CA SER A 128 30.15 6.94 -10.12
C SER A 128 30.31 6.19 -8.81
N PHE A 129 30.57 4.88 -8.83
CA PHE A 129 30.71 4.06 -7.62
C PHE A 129 31.79 4.58 -6.69
N LYS A 130 32.99 4.84 -7.23
CA LYS A 130 34.11 5.38 -6.43
C LYS A 130 33.80 6.76 -5.87
N ARG A 131 33.13 7.61 -6.65
CA ARG A 131 32.71 8.95 -6.19
C ARG A 131 31.71 8.87 -5.06
N ILE A 132 30.71 7.99 -5.14
CA ILE A 132 29.71 7.87 -4.07
C ILE A 132 30.27 7.24 -2.79
N MET A 133 31.25 6.33 -2.90
CA MET A 133 31.95 5.81 -1.72
C MET A 133 32.69 6.93 -0.98
N ASN A 134 33.37 7.80 -1.72
CA ASN A 134 33.99 9.00 -1.16
C ASN A 134 32.95 9.99 -0.61
N ALA A 135 31.80 10.14 -1.27
CA ALA A 135 30.71 10.99 -0.80
C ALA A 135 30.13 10.52 0.56
N ILE A 136 30.00 9.21 0.75
CA ILE A 136 29.59 8.62 2.03
C ILE A 136 30.58 9.00 3.12
N ASP A 137 31.88 8.81 2.87
CA ASP A 137 32.93 9.11 3.86
C ASP A 137 32.90 10.62 4.22
N ILE A 138 32.80 11.52 3.23
CA ILE A 138 32.69 12.97 3.46
C ILE A 138 31.47 13.34 4.33
N LEU A 139 30.30 12.77 4.03
CA LEU A 139 29.07 13.08 4.78
C LEU A 139 29.19 12.66 6.25
N VAL A 140 29.72 11.45 6.48
CA VAL A 140 29.92 10.89 7.81
C VAL A 140 30.96 11.70 8.60
N GLU A 141 32.09 12.04 7.99
CA GLU A 141 33.14 12.87 8.61
C GLU A 141 32.66 14.29 8.95
N ASN A 142 31.73 14.85 8.18
CA ASN A 142 31.11 16.15 8.44
C ASN A 142 29.88 16.06 9.37
N GLY A 143 29.56 14.88 9.92
CA GLY A 143 28.44 14.69 10.86
C GLY A 143 27.07 14.93 10.24
N VAL A 144 26.91 14.64 8.94
CA VAL A 144 25.62 14.61 8.24
C VAL A 144 25.12 13.17 8.20
N ASN A 145 23.86 12.92 8.59
CA ASN A 145 23.33 11.56 8.51
C ASN A 145 23.30 11.11 7.05
N CYS A 146 24.00 10.01 6.77
CA CYS A 146 24.07 9.42 5.44
C CYS A 146 23.17 8.18 5.39
N SER A 147 22.31 8.11 4.38
CA SER A 147 21.54 6.90 4.06
C SER A 147 21.82 6.43 2.65
N ILE A 148 21.49 5.19 2.34
CA ILE A 148 21.59 4.62 1.00
C ILE A 148 20.19 4.35 0.46
N ILE A 149 19.97 4.64 -0.82
CA ILE A 149 18.79 4.17 -1.56
C ILE A 149 19.25 3.30 -2.71
N THR A 150 18.69 2.09 -2.78
CA THR A 150 18.93 1.14 -3.87
C THR A 150 17.66 0.89 -4.65
N THR A 151 17.70 1.18 -5.95
CA THR A 151 16.67 0.73 -6.89
C THR A 151 16.94 -0.71 -7.25
N VAL A 152 16.22 -1.61 -6.59
CA VAL A 152 16.35 -3.04 -6.81
C VAL A 152 15.86 -3.40 -8.20
N ASN A 153 16.73 -4.09 -8.94
CA ASN A 153 16.53 -4.51 -10.31
C ASN A 153 17.19 -5.89 -10.51
N LYS A 154 16.95 -6.50 -11.68
CA LYS A 154 17.43 -7.86 -11.98
C LYS A 154 18.96 -8.00 -11.90
N MET A 155 19.72 -6.95 -12.20
CA MET A 155 21.19 -7.01 -12.21
C MET A 155 21.79 -6.92 -10.82
N ASN A 156 21.21 -6.14 -9.90
CA ASN A 156 21.79 -5.88 -8.59
C ASN A 156 21.22 -6.73 -7.46
N LEU A 157 20.14 -7.48 -7.70
CA LEU A 157 19.52 -8.34 -6.68
C LEU A 157 20.51 -9.34 -6.09
N GLY A 158 21.37 -9.93 -6.92
CA GLY A 158 22.40 -10.88 -6.47
C GLY A 158 23.58 -10.23 -5.74
N GLU A 159 23.66 -8.90 -5.72
CA GLU A 159 24.78 -8.14 -5.15
C GLU A 159 24.49 -7.61 -3.74
N LEU A 160 23.25 -7.71 -3.25
CA LEU A 160 22.82 -7.06 -2.02
C LEU A 160 23.63 -7.48 -0.77
N GLU A 161 24.04 -8.75 -0.66
CA GLU A 161 24.86 -9.22 0.48
C GLU A 161 26.30 -8.68 0.44
N GLU A 162 26.88 -8.54 -0.74
CA GLU A 162 28.22 -7.96 -0.89
C GLU A 162 28.18 -6.44 -0.67
N MET A 163 27.14 -5.77 -1.18
CA MET A 163 26.87 -4.38 -0.87
C MET A 163 26.70 -4.17 0.63
N HIS A 164 25.94 -5.02 1.33
CA HIS A 164 25.80 -4.98 2.79
C HIS A 164 27.15 -5.05 3.49
N SER A 165 28.03 -5.94 3.03
CA SER A 165 29.37 -6.11 3.59
C SER A 165 30.26 -4.88 3.40
N ILE A 166 30.13 -4.17 2.29
CA ILE A 166 30.88 -2.93 2.00
C ILE A 166 30.36 -1.75 2.83
N LEU A 167 29.03 -1.67 3.02
CA LEU A 167 28.38 -0.55 3.71
C LEU A 167 28.44 -0.68 5.24
N SER A 168 28.48 -1.90 5.77
CA SER A 168 28.52 -2.16 7.21
C SER A 168 29.74 -1.48 7.87
N GLY A 169 29.52 -0.81 8.99
CA GLY A 169 30.59 -0.12 9.72
C GLY A 169 31.08 1.20 9.08
N LYS A 170 30.49 1.66 7.97
CA LYS A 170 30.81 2.98 7.38
C LYS A 170 30.12 4.17 8.07
N GLY A 171 29.33 3.95 9.12
CA GLY A 171 28.57 5.00 9.80
C GLY A 171 27.31 5.44 9.03
N ILE A 172 26.80 4.59 8.14
CA ILE A 172 25.55 4.81 7.42
C ILE A 172 24.37 4.61 8.37
N TYR A 173 23.45 5.56 8.40
CA TYR A 173 22.27 5.54 9.27
C TYR A 173 21.23 4.51 8.81
N GLY A 174 20.91 4.50 7.51
CA GLY A 174 19.85 3.64 6.99
C GLY A 174 20.04 3.27 5.52
N TRP A 175 19.41 2.18 5.10
CA TRP A 175 19.45 1.67 3.73
C TRP A 175 18.05 1.25 3.29
N GLN A 176 17.50 2.03 2.36
CA GLN A 176 16.18 1.81 1.80
C GLN A 176 16.28 1.11 0.44
N PHE A 177 15.47 0.07 0.30
CA PHE A 177 15.25 -0.60 -0.97
C PHE A 177 13.98 -0.04 -1.62
N GLN A 178 14.00 0.14 -2.94
CA GLN A 178 12.83 0.48 -3.74
C GLN A 178 12.78 -0.36 -5.02
N LEU A 179 11.57 -0.71 -5.48
CA LEU A 179 11.40 -1.51 -6.68
C LEU A 179 11.64 -0.68 -7.96
N GLY A 180 12.53 -1.14 -8.84
CA GLY A 180 12.67 -0.59 -10.18
C GLY A 180 11.50 -0.98 -11.09
N LEU A 181 10.75 0.00 -11.57
CA LEU A 181 9.58 -0.17 -12.43
C LEU A 181 9.87 0.25 -13.88
N PRO A 182 9.25 -0.38 -14.90
CA PRO A 182 9.47 -0.06 -16.32
C PRO A 182 8.81 1.26 -16.75
N MET A 183 9.26 2.36 -16.18
CA MET A 183 8.86 3.74 -16.50
C MET A 183 10.08 4.60 -16.83
N GLY A 184 9.86 5.77 -17.42
CA GLY A 184 10.94 6.67 -17.83
C GLY A 184 11.98 5.97 -18.70
N ASN A 185 13.26 6.07 -18.33
CA ASN A 185 14.36 5.42 -19.03
C ASN A 185 14.32 3.89 -18.86
N MET A 186 13.82 3.38 -17.74
CA MET A 186 13.77 1.93 -17.48
C MET A 186 12.82 1.21 -18.44
N ALA A 187 11.78 1.89 -18.94
CA ALA A 187 10.90 1.36 -19.96
C ALA A 187 11.64 0.96 -21.25
N LYS A 188 12.77 1.61 -21.55
CA LYS A 188 13.66 1.30 -22.69
C LYS A 188 14.77 0.30 -22.34
N ASN A 189 14.86 -0.12 -21.09
CA ASN A 189 15.89 -1.02 -20.55
C ASN A 189 15.22 -2.16 -19.77
N SER A 190 14.26 -2.84 -20.42
CA SER A 190 13.40 -3.85 -19.80
C SER A 190 14.14 -5.04 -19.18
N ASP A 191 15.38 -5.31 -19.62
CA ASP A 191 16.23 -6.36 -19.05
C ASP A 191 16.59 -6.10 -17.58
N LEU A 192 16.49 -4.85 -17.11
CA LEU A 192 16.67 -4.49 -15.71
C LEU A 192 15.47 -4.86 -14.85
N VAL A 193 14.27 -5.04 -15.42
CA VAL A 193 13.04 -5.18 -14.64
C VAL A 193 13.05 -6.49 -13.84
N SER A 194 12.97 -6.36 -12.52
CA SER A 194 12.82 -7.50 -11.61
C SER A 194 11.54 -8.26 -11.94
N GLN A 195 11.54 -9.57 -11.81
CA GLN A 195 10.31 -10.35 -11.95
C GLN A 195 9.57 -10.37 -10.61
N PRO A 196 8.24 -10.55 -10.60
CA PRO A 196 7.47 -10.57 -9.37
C PRO A 196 8.02 -11.50 -8.28
N HIS A 197 8.49 -12.70 -8.66
CA HIS A 197 9.04 -13.67 -7.70
C HIS A 197 10.30 -13.17 -6.96
N HIS A 198 11.03 -12.20 -7.51
CA HIS A 198 12.17 -11.59 -6.82
C HIS A 198 11.77 -10.80 -5.57
N MET A 199 10.50 -10.44 -5.38
CA MET A 199 10.05 -9.72 -4.18
C MET A 199 10.37 -10.49 -2.91
N ASP A 200 10.21 -11.82 -2.93
CA ASP A 200 10.51 -12.66 -1.78
C ASP A 200 12.03 -12.67 -1.47
N ASP A 201 12.88 -12.59 -2.50
CA ASP A 201 14.34 -12.54 -2.33
C ASP A 201 14.77 -11.24 -1.64
N VAL A 202 14.20 -10.10 -2.04
CA VAL A 202 14.46 -8.80 -1.40
C VAL A 202 13.99 -8.79 0.06
N ILE A 203 12.79 -9.29 0.33
CA ILE A 203 12.24 -9.36 1.70
C ILE A 203 13.09 -10.30 2.57
N ASN A 204 13.54 -11.43 2.02
CA ASN A 204 14.41 -12.37 2.74
C ASN A 204 15.76 -11.74 3.06
N PHE A 205 16.38 -11.05 2.10
CA PHE A 205 17.61 -10.31 2.32
C PHE A 205 17.41 -9.25 3.40
N ALA A 206 16.39 -8.39 3.27
CA ALA A 206 16.14 -7.31 4.22
C ALA A 206 15.92 -7.83 5.65
N TYR A 207 15.15 -8.91 5.80
CA TYR A 207 14.92 -9.57 7.08
C TYR A 207 16.21 -10.11 7.69
N ASN A 208 17.09 -10.73 6.89
CA ASN A 208 18.36 -11.24 7.39
C ASN A 208 19.33 -10.10 7.74
N ALA A 209 19.41 -9.07 6.88
CA ALA A 209 20.27 -7.90 7.06
C ALA A 209 19.90 -7.14 8.33
N MET A 210 18.60 -6.92 8.61
CA MET A 210 18.20 -6.19 9.82
C MET A 210 18.67 -6.89 11.11
N GLN A 211 18.82 -8.22 11.12
CA GLN A 211 19.19 -8.96 12.33
C GLN A 211 20.67 -8.82 12.68
N LYS A 212 21.51 -8.52 11.68
CA LYS A 212 22.98 -8.49 11.79
C LYS A 212 23.61 -7.12 11.58
N SER A 213 22.87 -6.15 11.04
CA SER A 213 23.39 -4.83 10.68
C SER A 213 23.21 -3.78 11.77
N ASP A 214 24.16 -2.87 11.82
CA ASP A 214 24.10 -1.54 12.44
C ASP A 214 23.29 -0.52 11.60
N ILE A 215 23.03 -0.81 10.32
CA ILE A 215 22.28 0.03 9.40
C ILE A 215 20.78 -0.25 9.57
N ASP A 216 19.95 0.80 9.63
CA ASP A 216 18.51 0.65 9.60
C ASP A 216 18.01 0.20 8.22
N ILE A 217 17.47 -1.01 8.12
CA ILE A 217 17.04 -1.62 6.86
C ILE A 217 15.58 -1.29 6.60
N GLN A 218 15.30 -0.64 5.46
CA GLN A 218 13.98 -0.11 5.14
C GLN A 218 13.46 -0.65 3.80
N LEU A 219 12.15 -0.92 3.74
CA LEU A 219 11.44 -1.28 2.51
C LEU A 219 10.54 -0.13 2.09
N ALA A 220 10.71 0.39 0.88
CA ALA A 220 9.80 1.41 0.34
C ALA A 220 8.37 0.88 0.19
N ASP A 221 7.39 1.79 0.14
CA ASP A 221 5.96 1.50 0.04
C ASP A 221 5.55 0.69 -1.20
N CYS A 222 6.43 0.57 -2.20
CA CYS A 222 6.22 -0.24 -3.40
C CYS A 222 6.59 -1.73 -3.22
N MET A 223 7.00 -2.15 -2.03
CA MET A 223 7.46 -3.52 -1.74
C MET A 223 6.78 -4.13 -0.53
N GLY A 224 6.52 -5.44 -0.61
CA GLY A 224 5.96 -6.23 0.49
C GLY A 224 4.47 -6.52 0.37
N TYR A 225 3.74 -6.13 1.42
CA TYR A 225 2.34 -6.38 1.75
C TYR A 225 2.05 -7.76 2.33
N PHE A 226 1.75 -7.74 3.64
CA PHE A 226 1.22 -8.85 4.44
C PHE A 226 2.14 -10.08 4.47
N ASN A 227 3.45 -9.85 4.38
CA ASN A 227 4.47 -10.87 4.60
C ASN A 227 5.05 -10.71 6.00
N LYS A 228 5.14 -11.80 6.78
CA LYS A 228 5.63 -11.75 8.17
C LYS A 228 7.06 -11.20 8.29
N LYS A 229 7.94 -11.52 7.34
CA LYS A 229 9.32 -11.02 7.34
C LYS A 229 9.37 -9.53 7.01
N GLU A 230 8.57 -9.09 6.04
CA GLU A 230 8.43 -7.67 5.70
C GLU A 230 7.87 -6.86 6.89
N ILE A 231 6.80 -7.34 7.54
CA ILE A 231 6.24 -6.69 8.73
C ILE A 231 7.30 -6.59 9.84
N ALA A 232 8.11 -7.63 10.05
CA ALA A 232 9.19 -7.59 11.03
C ALA A 232 10.28 -6.55 10.69
N VAL A 233 10.63 -6.41 9.41
CA VAL A 233 11.55 -5.35 8.93
C VAL A 233 10.99 -3.97 9.25
N ARG A 234 9.73 -3.72 8.92
CA ARG A 234 9.09 -2.42 9.13
C ARG A 234 8.84 -2.11 10.61
N ASN A 235 8.50 -3.11 11.41
CA ASN A 235 8.44 -2.97 12.87
C ASN A 235 9.76 -2.43 13.43
N LYS A 236 10.89 -3.00 12.98
CA LYS A 236 12.21 -2.55 13.42
C LYS A 236 12.53 -1.13 12.94
N SER A 237 12.34 -0.84 11.65
CA SER A 237 12.68 0.48 11.09
C SER A 237 11.81 1.61 11.65
N ASP A 238 10.51 1.36 11.80
CA ASP A 238 9.55 2.35 12.26
C ASP A 238 9.49 2.41 13.80
N SER A 239 10.33 1.62 14.48
CA SER A 239 10.39 1.50 15.95
C SER A 239 9.03 1.21 16.58
N THR A 240 8.31 0.22 16.03
CA THR A 240 6.96 -0.20 16.42
C THR A 240 6.83 -1.72 16.44
N ASP A 241 5.93 -2.26 17.26
CA ASP A 241 5.59 -3.70 17.24
C ASP A 241 4.32 -4.01 16.43
N ARG A 242 3.66 -2.97 15.91
CA ARG A 242 2.31 -3.04 15.35
C ARG A 242 2.22 -2.41 13.97
N TYR A 243 3.29 -2.49 13.16
CA TYR A 243 3.22 -2.05 11.78
C TYR A 243 2.07 -2.77 11.06
N ASP A 244 1.24 -1.99 10.41
CA ASP A 244 0.13 -2.49 9.66
C ASP A 244 -0.12 -1.65 8.40
N TRP A 245 -0.10 -2.32 7.25
CA TRP A 245 -0.30 -1.66 5.97
C TRP A 245 -1.79 -1.33 5.75
N ASN A 246 -2.10 -0.03 5.78
CA ASN A 246 -3.45 0.52 5.64
C ASN A 246 -3.69 1.24 4.30
N GLY A 247 -2.92 0.87 3.28
CA GLY A 247 -3.01 1.41 1.92
C GLY A 247 -2.09 2.60 1.67
N CYS A 248 -2.09 3.07 0.42
CA CYS A 248 -1.19 4.14 -0.04
C CYS A 248 -1.51 5.49 0.64
N GLY A 249 -0.48 6.19 1.11
CA GLY A 249 -0.59 7.50 1.74
C GLY A 249 -0.72 8.70 0.79
N ALA A 250 -0.58 8.51 -0.52
CA ALA A 250 -0.61 9.56 -1.53
C ALA A 250 -1.92 10.38 -1.46
N GLY A 251 -1.82 11.69 -1.30
CA GLY A 251 -2.98 12.57 -1.13
C GLY A 251 -3.75 12.41 0.19
N LYS A 252 -3.31 11.53 1.11
CA LYS A 252 -3.92 11.33 2.44
C LYS A 252 -3.06 11.94 3.54
N TYR A 253 -1.78 11.59 3.54
CA TYR A 253 -0.75 12.18 4.41
C TYR A 253 0.59 12.40 3.69
N VAL A 254 0.66 12.02 2.40
CA VAL A 254 1.81 12.22 1.52
C VAL A 254 1.44 13.17 0.38
N MET A 255 2.36 14.04 -0.02
CA MET A 255 2.24 14.89 -1.21
C MET A 255 3.52 14.85 -2.04
N GLY A 256 3.40 15.01 -3.36
CA GLY A 256 4.50 15.32 -4.25
C GLY A 256 4.40 16.73 -4.81
N VAL A 257 5.55 17.38 -4.95
CA VAL A 257 5.69 18.66 -5.65
C VAL A 257 6.66 18.48 -6.80
N LEU A 258 6.26 18.91 -8.00
CA LEU A 258 7.11 18.87 -9.18
C LEU A 258 7.84 20.21 -9.38
N HIS A 259 8.89 20.19 -10.19
CA HIS A 259 9.83 21.29 -10.41
C HIS A 259 9.20 22.60 -10.90
N ASN A 260 8.03 22.53 -11.53
CA ASN A 260 7.26 23.66 -12.07
C ASN A 260 6.11 24.14 -11.14
N GLY A 261 5.99 23.55 -9.95
CA GLY A 261 4.91 23.85 -8.99
C GLY A 261 3.66 22.98 -9.14
N ASP A 262 3.64 22.00 -10.04
CA ASP A 262 2.55 21.03 -10.10
C ASP A 262 2.51 20.18 -8.82
N ILE A 263 1.30 19.97 -8.30
CA ILE A 263 1.03 19.15 -7.12
C ILE A 263 0.49 17.79 -7.56
N VAL A 264 1.05 16.72 -6.99
CA VAL A 264 0.64 15.34 -7.23
C VAL A 264 0.51 14.60 -5.90
N GLY A 265 -0.19 13.46 -5.87
CA GLY A 265 -0.22 12.61 -4.67
C GLY A 265 1.11 11.88 -4.41
N CYS A 266 1.90 11.61 -5.45
CA CYS A 266 3.15 10.86 -5.39
C CYS A 266 4.04 11.22 -6.60
N THR A 267 5.30 11.60 -6.36
CA THR A 267 6.25 11.97 -7.43
C THR A 267 6.67 10.78 -8.32
N SER A 268 6.42 9.55 -7.88
CA SER A 268 6.65 8.36 -8.69
C SER A 268 5.61 8.18 -9.79
N ILE A 269 4.40 8.73 -9.65
CA ILE A 269 3.37 8.70 -10.69
C ILE A 269 3.69 9.80 -11.70
N ARG A 270 4.07 9.41 -12.92
CA ARG A 270 4.49 10.32 -13.99
C ARG A 270 3.38 10.71 -14.96
N ASP A 271 2.21 10.09 -14.84
CA ASP A 271 1.06 10.42 -15.67
C ASP A 271 0.49 11.78 -15.23
N ARG A 272 0.42 12.72 -16.17
CA ARG A 272 -0.05 14.10 -15.96
C ARG A 272 -1.53 14.16 -15.58
N ASN A 273 -2.31 13.10 -15.83
CA ASN A 273 -3.70 13.00 -15.38
C ASN A 273 -3.84 12.98 -13.84
N PHE A 274 -2.74 12.77 -13.11
CA PHE A 274 -2.68 12.78 -11.65
C PHE A 274 -2.16 14.10 -11.07
N ILE A 275 -2.02 15.15 -11.90
CA ILE A 275 -1.74 16.51 -11.44
C ILE A 275 -3.02 17.11 -10.86
N GLU A 276 -2.94 17.50 -9.59
CA GLU A 276 -4.07 18.02 -8.82
C GLU A 276 -4.23 19.53 -8.99
N GLY A 277 -3.18 20.23 -9.39
CA GLY A 277 -3.17 21.66 -9.64
C GLY A 277 -1.75 22.21 -9.63
N ASN A 278 -1.60 23.52 -9.80
CA ASN A 278 -0.31 24.19 -9.78
C ASN A 278 -0.31 25.34 -8.75
N ILE A 279 0.75 25.43 -7.95
CA ILE A 279 0.87 26.43 -6.88
C ILE A 279 1.01 27.87 -7.36
N LYS A 280 1.32 28.09 -8.65
CA LYS A 280 1.31 29.44 -9.27
C LYS A 280 -0.10 29.95 -9.52
N GLU A 281 -1.09 29.06 -9.54
CA GLU A 281 -2.48 29.38 -9.88
C GLU A 281 -3.42 29.25 -8.69
N THR A 282 -3.19 28.27 -7.82
CA THR A 282 -4.07 27.96 -6.69
C THR A 282 -3.26 27.76 -5.41
N PRO A 283 -3.64 28.39 -4.28
CA PRO A 283 -2.98 28.15 -3.00
C PRO A 283 -2.99 26.67 -2.63
N ILE A 284 -1.85 26.16 -2.16
CA ILE A 284 -1.69 24.72 -1.86
C ILE A 284 -2.69 24.22 -0.80
N LEU A 285 -3.08 25.09 0.14
CA LEU A 285 -4.10 24.81 1.16
C LEU A 285 -5.48 24.54 0.53
N GLU A 286 -5.84 25.27 -0.52
CA GLU A 286 -7.08 25.06 -1.25
C GLU A 286 -7.03 23.76 -2.03
N LEU A 287 -5.92 23.47 -2.71
CA LEU A 287 -5.72 22.20 -3.42
C LEU A 287 -5.86 20.99 -2.48
N TRP A 288 -5.23 21.04 -1.30
CA TRP A 288 -5.26 19.93 -0.36
C TRP A 288 -6.65 19.69 0.24
N ASN A 289 -7.35 20.76 0.64
CA ASN A 289 -8.65 20.68 1.29
C ASN A 289 -9.83 20.49 0.33
N ASN A 290 -9.60 20.58 -0.99
CA ASN A 290 -10.64 20.34 -1.97
C ASN A 290 -10.97 18.83 -2.05
N PRO A 291 -12.24 18.44 -1.81
CA PRO A 291 -12.65 17.03 -1.80
C PRO A 291 -12.57 16.34 -3.17
N GLU A 292 -12.57 17.10 -4.27
CA GLU A 292 -12.45 16.57 -5.63
C GLU A 292 -11.00 16.25 -6.02
N LYS A 293 -10.03 16.77 -5.25
CA LYS A 293 -8.59 16.55 -5.47
C LYS A 293 -8.11 15.30 -4.75
N PHE A 294 -7.12 14.64 -5.34
CA PHE A 294 -6.56 13.36 -4.89
C PHE A 294 -7.61 12.24 -4.81
N SER A 295 -8.76 12.42 -5.47
CA SER A 295 -9.92 11.52 -5.42
C SER A 295 -9.57 10.10 -5.86
N TRP A 296 -8.61 9.95 -6.77
CA TRP A 296 -8.10 8.66 -7.24
C TRP A 296 -7.58 7.74 -6.12
N ASN A 297 -7.06 8.30 -5.00
CA ASN A 297 -6.62 7.51 -3.84
C ASN A 297 -7.47 7.77 -2.59
N ARG A 298 -8.07 8.96 -2.44
CA ARG A 298 -8.95 9.29 -1.31
C ARG A 298 -10.25 8.48 -1.34
N ASN A 299 -10.76 8.19 -2.53
CA ASN A 299 -12.06 7.54 -2.74
C ASN A 299 -11.93 6.10 -3.28
N ILE A 300 -10.72 5.55 -3.35
CA ILE A 300 -10.51 4.19 -3.83
C ILE A 300 -11.18 3.18 -2.90
N THR A 301 -11.89 2.22 -3.47
CA THR A 301 -12.48 1.09 -2.75
C THR A 301 -12.03 -0.23 -3.36
N LYS A 302 -12.20 -1.33 -2.62
CA LYS A 302 -11.89 -2.68 -3.11
C LYS A 302 -12.64 -3.05 -4.38
N ASP A 303 -13.90 -2.64 -4.51
CA ASP A 303 -14.75 -2.98 -5.67
C ASP A 303 -14.27 -2.34 -6.99
N MET A 304 -13.54 -1.22 -6.89
CA MET A 304 -12.92 -0.56 -8.04
C MET A 304 -11.68 -1.33 -8.53
N LEU A 305 -11.10 -2.20 -7.71
CA LEU A 305 -9.89 -2.96 -8.07
C LEU A 305 -10.21 -4.07 -9.07
N GLN A 306 -9.16 -4.53 -9.74
CA GLN A 306 -9.19 -5.59 -10.73
C GLN A 306 -8.29 -6.76 -10.31
N GLY A 307 -8.44 -7.90 -11.00
CA GLY A 307 -7.66 -9.11 -10.74
C GLY A 307 -7.80 -9.60 -9.30
N THR A 308 -6.72 -10.16 -8.75
CA THR A 308 -6.74 -10.78 -7.41
C THR A 308 -7.02 -9.78 -6.29
N CYS A 309 -6.67 -8.51 -6.47
CA CYS A 309 -6.91 -7.47 -5.46
C CYS A 309 -8.40 -7.23 -5.18
N LYS A 310 -9.27 -7.41 -6.19
CA LYS A 310 -10.73 -7.24 -6.04
C LYS A 310 -11.34 -8.24 -5.06
N LYS A 311 -10.82 -9.46 -5.01
CA LYS A 311 -11.32 -10.53 -4.14
C LYS A 311 -10.43 -10.78 -2.91
N CYS A 312 -9.39 -9.97 -2.75
CA CYS A 312 -8.38 -10.15 -1.72
C CYS A 312 -8.96 -9.95 -0.32
N GLN A 313 -8.61 -10.82 0.63
CA GLN A 313 -8.96 -10.68 2.04
C GLN A 313 -8.49 -9.36 2.68
N TYR A 314 -7.44 -8.74 2.11
CA TYR A 314 -6.94 -7.44 2.56
C TYR A 314 -7.41 -6.26 1.71
N GLY A 315 -8.27 -6.48 0.72
CA GLY A 315 -8.62 -5.49 -0.31
C GLY A 315 -9.21 -4.19 0.26
N ASN A 316 -10.11 -4.29 1.25
CA ASN A 316 -10.77 -3.14 1.91
C ASN A 316 -9.83 -2.29 2.77
N ARG A 317 -8.69 -2.85 3.17
CA ARG A 317 -7.66 -2.14 3.93
C ARG A 317 -6.54 -1.63 3.03
N CYS A 318 -6.03 -2.51 2.16
CA CYS A 318 -4.84 -2.28 1.35
C CYS A 318 -5.10 -1.40 0.11
N HIS A 319 -6.30 -1.51 -0.48
CA HIS A 319 -6.67 -0.84 -1.72
C HIS A 319 -5.72 -1.11 -2.91
N GLY A 320 -5.11 -2.31 -2.95
CA GLY A 320 -4.25 -2.77 -4.04
C GLY A 320 -2.76 -2.41 -3.91
N GLY A 321 -2.32 -1.89 -2.76
CA GLY A 321 -0.92 -1.52 -2.54
C GLY A 321 -0.51 -0.29 -3.35
N CYS A 322 0.77 -0.21 -3.76
CA CYS A 322 1.29 0.95 -4.48
C CYS A 322 0.53 1.21 -5.79
N GLY A 323 -0.07 2.41 -5.90
CA GLY A 323 -0.76 2.86 -7.11
C GLY A 323 0.17 2.97 -8.31
N ASN A 324 1.41 3.45 -8.11
CA ASN A 324 2.39 3.58 -9.19
C ASN A 324 2.81 2.22 -9.77
N THR A 325 3.02 1.21 -8.92
CA THR A 325 3.34 -0.16 -9.36
C THR A 325 2.23 -0.70 -10.26
N ARG A 326 0.97 -0.52 -9.88
CA ARG A 326 -0.18 -0.97 -10.68
C ARG A 326 -0.33 -0.19 -11.98
N LEU A 327 -0.24 1.13 -11.92
CA LEU A 327 -0.30 1.98 -13.11
C LEU A 327 0.77 1.60 -14.13
N THR A 328 2.01 1.41 -13.68
CA THR A 328 3.12 1.08 -14.57
C THR A 328 3.02 -0.33 -15.15
N MET A 329 2.54 -1.30 -14.35
CA MET A 329 2.52 -2.72 -14.75
C MET A 329 1.24 -3.17 -15.44
N GLU A 330 0.10 -2.53 -15.15
CA GLU A 330 -1.23 -2.90 -15.64
C GLU A 330 -1.86 -1.79 -16.50
N GLY A 331 -1.23 -0.62 -16.62
CA GLY A 331 -1.77 0.53 -17.35
C GLY A 331 -2.90 1.27 -16.62
N THR A 332 -3.22 0.88 -15.38
CA THR A 332 -4.26 1.51 -14.57
C THR A 332 -3.95 1.39 -13.08
N ILE A 333 -4.27 2.42 -12.30
CA ILE A 333 -4.18 2.33 -10.84
C ILE A 333 -5.12 1.28 -10.27
N TYR A 334 -6.18 0.88 -10.98
CA TYR A 334 -7.15 -0.11 -10.50
C TYR A 334 -6.70 -1.56 -10.71
N GLY A 335 -5.58 -1.79 -11.38
CA GLY A 335 -5.06 -3.12 -11.67
C GLY A 335 -4.73 -3.93 -10.42
N GLN A 336 -4.37 -5.19 -10.59
CA GLN A 336 -3.80 -5.98 -9.51
C GLN A 336 -2.34 -5.62 -9.28
N ASN A 337 -1.83 -5.82 -8.07
CA ASN A 337 -0.41 -5.64 -7.78
C ASN A 337 0.34 -6.98 -7.95
N ARG A 338 1.02 -7.14 -9.09
CA ARG A 338 1.81 -8.34 -9.38
C ARG A 338 2.98 -8.54 -8.43
N TYR A 339 3.52 -7.46 -7.83
CA TYR A 339 4.66 -7.50 -6.92
C TYR A 339 4.27 -7.61 -5.45
N CYS A 340 2.98 -7.83 -5.16
CA CYS A 340 2.53 -8.05 -3.79
C CYS A 340 2.96 -9.45 -3.29
N SER A 341 3.70 -9.51 -2.18
CA SER A 341 4.20 -10.79 -1.64
C SER A 341 3.07 -11.73 -1.22
N TYR A 342 1.99 -11.20 -0.64
CA TYR A 342 0.78 -12.00 -0.37
C TYR A 342 0.15 -12.55 -1.65
N ASN A 343 0.00 -11.73 -2.69
CA ASN A 343 -0.55 -12.18 -3.98
C ASN A 343 0.33 -13.30 -4.59
N LEU A 344 1.65 -13.16 -4.51
CA LEU A 344 2.59 -14.20 -4.96
C LEU A 344 2.45 -15.50 -4.18
N ALA A 345 2.27 -15.42 -2.85
CA ALA A 345 2.01 -16.60 -2.03
C ALA A 345 0.69 -17.29 -2.40
N VAL A 346 -0.37 -16.50 -2.65
CA VAL A 346 -1.66 -17.02 -3.13
C VAL A 346 -1.50 -17.70 -4.48
N GLN A 347 -0.88 -17.05 -5.48
CA GLN A 347 -0.65 -17.64 -6.80
C GLN A 347 0.20 -18.93 -6.74
N LYS A 348 1.20 -18.98 -5.85
CA LYS A 348 1.98 -20.22 -5.62
C LYS A 348 1.10 -21.35 -5.07
N ALA A 349 0.15 -21.04 -4.20
CA ALA A 349 -0.82 -22.01 -3.69
C ALA A 349 -1.83 -22.42 -4.77
N GLU A 350 -2.34 -21.48 -5.56
CA GLU A 350 -3.26 -21.73 -6.68
C GLU A 350 -2.68 -22.70 -7.70
N LYS A 351 -1.38 -22.56 -8.04
CA LYS A 351 -0.67 -23.47 -8.94
C LYS A 351 -0.67 -24.92 -8.45
N GLN A 352 -0.80 -25.17 -7.15
CA GLN A 352 -0.89 -26.55 -6.62
C GLN A 352 -2.24 -27.20 -6.93
N PHE A 353 -3.23 -26.42 -7.33
CA PHE A 353 -4.57 -26.88 -7.72
C PHE A 353 -4.76 -26.82 -9.25
N GLU A 354 -3.74 -26.40 -9.99
CA GLU A 354 -3.80 -26.26 -11.44
C GLU A 354 -4.04 -27.64 -12.10
N GLY A 355 -5.03 -27.71 -12.99
CA GLY A 355 -5.45 -28.96 -13.63
C GLY A 355 -6.37 -29.85 -12.79
N LEU A 356 -6.64 -29.52 -11.52
CA LEU A 356 -7.60 -30.26 -10.72
C LEU A 356 -9.03 -29.90 -11.14
N ASN A 357 -9.78 -30.91 -11.61
CA ASN A 357 -11.17 -30.77 -12.10
C ASN A 357 -12.15 -31.72 -11.41
N ASP A 358 -11.67 -32.57 -10.50
CA ASP A 358 -12.53 -33.45 -9.72
C ASP A 358 -13.22 -32.65 -8.62
N ILE A 359 -14.56 -32.59 -8.67
CA ILE A 359 -15.37 -31.77 -7.75
C ILE A 359 -15.19 -32.25 -6.30
N ASP A 360 -15.19 -33.56 -6.07
CA ASP A 360 -15.08 -34.13 -4.73
C ASP A 360 -13.72 -33.80 -4.10
N GLU A 361 -12.62 -33.88 -4.87
CA GLU A 361 -11.30 -33.49 -4.40
C GLU A 361 -11.21 -31.98 -4.11
N LEU A 362 -11.77 -31.13 -4.98
CA LEU A 362 -11.82 -29.68 -4.78
C LEU A 362 -12.60 -29.32 -3.52
N MET A 363 -13.79 -29.89 -3.34
CA MET A 363 -14.64 -29.68 -2.16
C MET A 363 -13.97 -30.18 -0.89
N LYS A 364 -13.32 -31.35 -0.92
CA LYS A 364 -12.55 -31.87 0.23
C LYS A 364 -11.44 -30.90 0.67
N LYS A 365 -10.74 -30.27 -0.28
CA LYS A 365 -9.71 -29.26 0.04
C LYS A 365 -10.35 -27.97 0.58
N ALA A 366 -11.44 -27.49 -0.03
CA ALA A 366 -12.15 -26.30 0.44
C ALA A 366 -12.66 -26.47 1.88
N ASN A 367 -13.31 -27.59 2.18
CA ASN A 367 -13.80 -27.95 3.52
C ASN A 367 -12.67 -28.09 4.56
N LYS A 368 -11.43 -28.41 4.13
CA LYS A 368 -10.26 -28.41 5.02
C LYS A 368 -9.74 -27.01 5.32
N PHE A 369 -9.79 -26.09 4.35
CA PHE A 369 -9.24 -24.74 4.49
C PHE A 369 -10.19 -23.76 5.19
N ALA A 370 -11.50 -23.89 4.97
CA ALA A 370 -12.51 -23.03 5.56
C ALA A 370 -12.41 -22.88 7.10
N PRO A 371 -12.31 -23.95 7.92
CA PRO A 371 -12.22 -23.83 9.37
C PRO A 371 -10.87 -23.29 9.86
N LEU A 372 -9.85 -23.22 9.01
CA LEU A 372 -8.53 -22.65 9.32
C LEU A 372 -8.45 -21.15 9.01
N ASN A 373 -9.58 -20.50 8.74
CA ASN A 373 -9.68 -19.10 8.29
C ASN A 373 -8.88 -18.81 7.01
N GLN A 374 -8.62 -19.84 6.18
CA GLN A 374 -7.95 -19.69 4.89
C GLN A 374 -8.99 -19.37 3.80
N HIS A 375 -9.77 -18.31 4.02
CA HIS A 375 -10.90 -17.95 3.18
C HIS A 375 -10.49 -17.63 1.74
N GLN A 376 -9.33 -17.00 1.54
CA GLN A 376 -8.84 -16.72 0.18
C GLN A 376 -8.67 -17.99 -0.65
N LEU A 377 -7.98 -19.01 -0.12
CA LEU A 377 -7.75 -20.29 -0.81
C LEU A 377 -9.05 -21.08 -0.96
N THR A 378 -9.90 -21.03 0.07
CA THR A 378 -11.23 -21.65 0.05
C THR A 378 -12.07 -21.07 -1.10
N GLY A 379 -12.08 -19.75 -1.27
CA GLY A 379 -12.82 -19.06 -2.34
C GLY A 379 -12.35 -19.46 -3.74
N ILE A 380 -11.03 -19.57 -3.94
CA ILE A 380 -10.46 -19.97 -5.23
C ILE A 380 -10.88 -21.40 -5.62
N LEU A 381 -10.82 -22.34 -4.67
CA LEU A 381 -11.27 -23.72 -4.91
C LEU A 381 -12.76 -23.77 -5.25
N LEU A 382 -13.58 -22.99 -4.55
CA LEU A 382 -15.03 -22.98 -4.77
C LEU A 382 -15.40 -22.31 -6.09
N GLU A 383 -14.69 -21.26 -6.51
CA GLU A 383 -14.84 -20.70 -7.85
C GLU A 383 -14.51 -21.72 -8.94
N ARG A 384 -13.52 -22.58 -8.70
CA ARG A 384 -13.22 -23.69 -9.60
C ARG A 384 -14.38 -24.70 -9.65
N VAL A 385 -14.90 -25.13 -8.49
CA VAL A 385 -16.07 -26.03 -8.44
C VAL A 385 -17.26 -25.43 -9.18
N LEU A 386 -17.61 -24.18 -8.89
CA LEU A 386 -18.75 -23.48 -9.49
C LEU A 386 -18.55 -23.17 -10.98
N SER A 387 -17.31 -23.18 -11.48
CA SER A 387 -17.03 -23.11 -12.92
C SER A 387 -17.32 -24.43 -13.65
N ILE A 388 -17.27 -25.55 -12.94
CA ILE A 388 -17.51 -26.90 -13.48
C ILE A 388 -18.98 -27.28 -13.29
N ASP A 389 -19.50 -27.10 -12.08
CA ASP A 389 -20.90 -27.30 -11.71
C ASP A 389 -21.44 -26.02 -11.04
N PRO A 390 -22.00 -25.08 -11.82
CA PRO A 390 -22.56 -23.85 -11.28
C PRO A 390 -23.70 -24.08 -10.29
N GLU A 391 -24.37 -25.22 -10.33
CA GLU A 391 -25.57 -25.53 -9.54
C GLU A 391 -25.24 -26.28 -8.24
N ASN A 392 -23.96 -26.57 -7.96
CA ASN A 392 -23.54 -27.31 -6.78
C ASN A 392 -23.92 -26.57 -5.48
N GLU A 393 -24.88 -27.12 -4.73
CA GLU A 393 -25.48 -26.44 -3.58
C GLU A 393 -24.53 -26.32 -2.39
N GLU A 394 -23.73 -27.37 -2.13
CA GLU A 394 -22.71 -27.35 -1.07
C GLU A 394 -21.66 -26.27 -1.37
N ALA A 395 -21.18 -26.21 -2.61
CA ALA A 395 -20.21 -25.19 -3.03
C ALA A 395 -20.79 -23.78 -2.98
N LEU A 396 -22.04 -23.57 -3.43
CA LEU A 396 -22.71 -22.27 -3.34
C LEU A 396 -22.86 -21.81 -1.89
N SER A 397 -23.24 -22.72 -0.99
CA SER A 397 -23.38 -22.42 0.44
C SER A 397 -22.04 -22.00 1.05
N LEU A 398 -20.99 -22.79 0.84
CA LEU A 398 -19.67 -22.49 1.38
C LEU A 398 -19.04 -21.26 0.71
N TYR A 399 -19.32 -21.02 -0.57
CA TYR A 399 -18.84 -19.84 -1.30
C TYR A 399 -19.52 -18.57 -0.82
N GLY A 400 -20.82 -18.63 -0.53
CA GLY A 400 -21.56 -17.53 0.09
C GLY A 400 -20.93 -17.10 1.42
N TYR A 401 -20.66 -18.06 2.31
CA TYR A 401 -19.95 -17.81 3.57
C TYR A 401 -18.54 -17.27 3.37
N THR A 402 -17.75 -17.96 2.55
CA THR A 402 -16.35 -17.59 2.30
C THR A 402 -16.23 -16.20 1.71
N SER A 403 -17.10 -15.86 0.75
CA SER A 403 -17.17 -14.52 0.15
C SER A 403 -17.57 -13.46 1.17
N PHE A 404 -18.50 -13.76 2.08
CA PHE A 404 -18.86 -12.83 3.16
C PHE A 404 -17.67 -12.59 4.10
N MET A 405 -16.94 -13.64 4.48
CA MET A 405 -15.74 -13.53 5.33
C MET A 405 -14.58 -12.77 4.66
N LEU A 406 -14.53 -12.79 3.33
CA LEU A 406 -13.62 -11.97 2.53
C LEU A 406 -14.14 -10.55 2.30
N GLU A 407 -15.32 -10.20 2.81
CA GLU A 407 -16.02 -8.94 2.55
C GLU A 407 -16.33 -8.71 1.06
N ASN A 408 -16.48 -9.80 0.29
CA ASN A 408 -16.95 -9.80 -1.11
C ASN A 408 -18.48 -9.93 -1.11
N TYR A 409 -19.17 -8.94 -0.56
CA TYR A 409 -20.62 -9.04 -0.27
C TYR A 409 -21.49 -9.23 -1.52
N ASN A 410 -21.08 -8.70 -2.67
CA ASN A 410 -21.77 -8.94 -3.94
C ASN A 410 -21.73 -10.43 -4.34
N ASP A 411 -20.55 -11.06 -4.26
CA ASP A 411 -20.38 -12.48 -4.58
C ASP A 411 -21.15 -13.36 -3.58
N ALA A 412 -21.11 -12.99 -2.29
CA ALA A 412 -21.88 -13.65 -1.24
C ALA A 412 -23.40 -13.57 -1.48
N ALA A 413 -23.91 -12.39 -1.84
CA ALA A 413 -25.32 -12.19 -2.15
C ALA A 413 -25.74 -13.01 -3.37
N GLN A 414 -24.93 -13.06 -4.43
CA GLN A 414 -25.25 -13.82 -5.64
C GLN A 414 -25.31 -15.33 -5.38
N ALA A 415 -24.35 -15.87 -4.62
CA ALA A 415 -24.33 -17.30 -4.27
C ALA A 415 -25.59 -17.70 -3.48
N ASN A 416 -25.94 -16.92 -2.45
CA ASN A 416 -27.13 -17.17 -1.64
C ASN A 416 -28.44 -16.97 -2.44
N LYS A 417 -28.49 -15.97 -3.32
CA LYS A 417 -29.66 -15.75 -4.19
C LYS A 417 -29.91 -16.93 -5.13
N LYS A 418 -28.84 -17.57 -5.60
CA LYS A 418 -28.93 -18.77 -6.44
C LYS A 418 -29.53 -19.95 -5.67
N LEU A 419 -29.10 -20.19 -4.43
CA LEU A 419 -29.72 -21.18 -3.54
C LEU A 419 -31.21 -20.88 -3.30
N LEU A 420 -31.55 -19.62 -3.03
CA LEU A 420 -32.94 -19.19 -2.81
C LEU A 420 -33.85 -19.34 -4.03
N SER A 421 -33.28 -19.32 -5.24
CA SER A 421 -34.05 -19.56 -6.47
C SER A 421 -34.50 -21.01 -6.61
N LYS A 422 -33.78 -21.95 -5.99
CA LYS A 422 -34.13 -23.37 -5.94
C LYS A 422 -35.03 -23.67 -4.75
N ASP A 423 -34.66 -23.18 -3.58
CA ASP A 423 -35.40 -23.33 -2.34
C ASP A 423 -35.51 -21.99 -1.61
N SER A 424 -36.65 -21.33 -1.79
CA SER A 424 -36.94 -20.07 -1.13
C SER A 424 -37.07 -20.18 0.40
N SER A 425 -37.20 -21.39 0.93
CA SER A 425 -37.29 -21.71 2.35
C SER A 425 -35.93 -22.09 2.99
N ASN A 426 -34.85 -22.08 2.22
CA ASN A 426 -33.52 -22.38 2.72
C ASN A 426 -33.08 -21.35 3.78
N VAL A 427 -33.05 -21.77 5.04
CA VAL A 427 -32.75 -20.91 6.20
C VAL A 427 -31.37 -20.26 6.08
N TYR A 428 -30.36 -21.06 5.73
CA TYR A 428 -28.97 -20.61 5.62
C TYR A 428 -28.82 -19.57 4.50
N ALA A 429 -29.43 -19.80 3.35
CA ALA A 429 -29.38 -18.88 2.23
C ALA A 429 -30.16 -17.58 2.49
N ASN A 430 -31.31 -17.64 3.19
CA ASN A 430 -32.05 -16.42 3.60
C ASN A 430 -31.18 -15.58 4.56
N LYS A 431 -30.52 -16.21 5.54
CA LYS A 431 -29.56 -15.55 6.45
C LYS A 431 -28.40 -14.91 5.68
N GLY A 432 -27.71 -15.68 4.85
CA GLY A 432 -26.54 -15.23 4.09
C GLY A 432 -26.85 -14.11 3.09
N TYR A 433 -27.99 -14.20 2.40
CA TYR A 433 -28.46 -13.15 1.50
C TYR A 433 -28.80 -11.87 2.26
N GLY A 434 -29.58 -11.99 3.35
CA GLY A 434 -30.00 -10.86 4.17
C GLY A 434 -28.81 -10.07 4.74
N LEU A 435 -27.82 -10.78 5.29
CA LEU A 435 -26.56 -10.18 5.76
C LEU A 435 -25.83 -9.44 4.63
N SER A 436 -25.68 -10.08 3.48
CA SER A 436 -24.88 -9.57 2.38
C SER A 436 -25.49 -8.31 1.77
N ILE A 437 -26.81 -8.26 1.55
CA ILE A 437 -27.47 -7.07 0.99
C ILE A 437 -27.58 -5.94 2.02
N ALA A 438 -27.69 -6.25 3.32
CA ALA A 438 -27.60 -5.23 4.37
C ALA A 438 -26.22 -4.55 4.35
N ARG A 439 -25.13 -5.32 4.19
CA ARG A 439 -23.76 -4.78 4.05
C ARG A 439 -23.57 -3.95 2.78
N LEU A 440 -24.35 -4.21 1.73
CA LEU A 440 -24.39 -3.43 0.50
C LEU A 440 -25.30 -2.19 0.60
N GLY A 441 -25.86 -1.89 1.77
CA GLY A 441 -26.68 -0.70 2.03
C GLY A 441 -28.20 -0.91 1.88
N MET A 442 -28.65 -2.10 1.47
CA MET A 442 -30.08 -2.45 1.39
C MET A 442 -30.59 -2.98 2.74
N VAL A 443 -30.47 -2.14 3.77
CA VAL A 443 -30.60 -2.54 5.18
C VAL A 443 -31.97 -3.14 5.50
N ASP A 444 -33.07 -2.46 5.16
CA ASP A 444 -34.42 -2.94 5.50
C ASP A 444 -34.81 -4.21 4.75
N GLU A 445 -34.37 -4.36 3.50
CA GLU A 445 -34.56 -5.60 2.74
C GLU A 445 -33.76 -6.73 3.39
N GLY A 446 -32.51 -6.48 3.77
CA GLY A 446 -31.67 -7.46 4.47
C GLY A 446 -32.29 -7.93 5.79
N ILE A 447 -32.85 -7.00 6.57
CA ILE A 447 -33.60 -7.29 7.79
C ILE A 447 -34.81 -8.19 7.51
N SER A 448 -35.53 -7.96 6.41
CA SER A 448 -36.67 -8.81 6.02
C SER A 448 -36.25 -10.26 5.77
N TYR A 449 -35.12 -10.47 5.10
CA TYR A 449 -34.57 -11.82 4.87
C TYR A 449 -34.07 -12.49 6.14
N LEU A 450 -33.46 -11.74 7.06
CA LEU A 450 -33.03 -12.26 8.35
C LEU A 450 -34.22 -12.69 9.22
N LYS A 451 -35.29 -11.90 9.27
CA LYS A 451 -36.54 -12.28 9.94
C LYS A 451 -37.15 -13.54 9.33
N LYS A 452 -37.18 -13.61 8.00
CA LYS A 452 -37.64 -14.82 7.29
C LYS A 452 -36.80 -16.04 7.66
N ALA A 453 -35.48 -15.90 7.79
CA ALA A 453 -34.61 -16.99 8.25
C ALA A 453 -34.93 -17.43 9.70
N ILE A 454 -35.22 -16.48 10.59
CA ILE A 454 -35.69 -16.76 11.96
C ILE A 454 -37.00 -17.57 11.94
N ASP A 455 -37.98 -17.11 11.18
CA ASP A 455 -39.29 -17.76 11.11
C ASP A 455 -39.18 -19.19 10.56
N LEU A 456 -38.34 -19.40 9.55
CA LEU A 456 -38.13 -20.71 8.93
C LEU A 456 -37.29 -21.67 9.79
N SER A 457 -36.46 -21.16 10.71
CA SER A 457 -35.59 -22.01 11.54
C SER A 457 -36.35 -22.76 12.64
N ASN A 458 -37.58 -22.35 12.97
CA ASN A 458 -38.40 -22.90 14.04
C ASN A 458 -37.66 -23.03 15.39
N GLY A 459 -36.72 -22.10 15.67
CA GLY A 459 -35.95 -22.07 16.92
C GLY A 459 -34.81 -23.10 17.02
N THR A 460 -34.52 -23.85 15.95
CA THR A 460 -33.42 -24.84 15.93
C THR A 460 -32.08 -24.26 15.46
N TYR A 461 -32.12 -23.12 14.77
CA TYR A 461 -30.93 -22.41 14.30
C TYR A 461 -31.01 -20.93 14.70
N LEU A 462 -30.11 -20.52 15.58
CA LEU A 462 -30.21 -19.26 16.32
C LEU A 462 -29.28 -18.14 15.81
N ASP A 463 -28.30 -18.43 14.95
CA ASP A 463 -27.42 -17.39 14.39
C ASP A 463 -28.17 -16.19 13.80
N PRO A 464 -29.30 -16.35 13.07
CA PRO A 464 -30.03 -15.21 12.50
C PRO A 464 -30.48 -14.17 13.55
N TYR A 465 -30.71 -14.56 14.81
CA TYR A 465 -31.06 -13.63 15.89
C TYR A 465 -29.88 -12.70 16.25
N TYR A 466 -28.67 -13.26 16.30
CA TYR A 466 -27.45 -12.49 16.56
C TYR A 466 -27.15 -11.56 15.38
N ASP A 467 -27.19 -12.08 14.16
CA ASP A 467 -26.90 -11.31 12.95
C ASP A 467 -27.91 -10.16 12.75
N LEU A 468 -29.19 -10.42 13.01
CA LEU A 468 -30.21 -9.38 13.00
C LEU A 468 -29.95 -8.30 14.06
N ALA A 469 -29.49 -8.70 15.25
CA ALA A 469 -29.12 -7.75 16.29
C ALA A 469 -27.93 -6.87 15.89
N VAL A 470 -26.90 -7.46 15.26
CA VAL A 470 -25.73 -6.72 14.74
C VAL A 470 -26.17 -5.72 13.67
N VAL A 471 -26.98 -6.15 12.69
CA VAL A 471 -27.48 -5.25 11.63
C VAL A 471 -28.30 -4.11 12.21
N TYR A 472 -29.15 -4.36 13.20
CA TYR A 472 -29.88 -3.29 13.88
C TYR A 472 -28.96 -2.33 14.62
N TYR A 473 -28.00 -2.85 15.38
CA TYR A 473 -27.05 -2.04 16.17
C TYR A 473 -26.23 -1.08 15.29
N GLU A 474 -25.64 -1.60 14.22
CA GLU A 474 -24.81 -0.82 13.29
C GLU A 474 -25.60 0.28 12.55
N ASN A 475 -26.92 0.13 12.48
CA ASN A 475 -27.82 1.10 11.86
C ASN A 475 -28.61 1.94 12.89
N GLY A 476 -28.15 1.99 14.15
CA GLY A 476 -28.72 2.84 15.20
C GLY A 476 -30.07 2.38 15.77
N ARG A 477 -30.50 1.16 15.46
CA ARG A 477 -31.78 0.57 15.88
C ARG A 477 -31.62 -0.24 17.17
N LEU A 478 -31.16 0.42 18.24
CA LEU A 478 -30.74 -0.23 19.49
C LEU A 478 -31.85 -1.05 20.16
N VAL A 479 -33.08 -0.54 20.16
CA VAL A 479 -34.23 -1.22 20.79
C VAL A 479 -34.51 -2.55 20.09
N GLU A 480 -34.50 -2.55 18.75
CA GLU A 480 -34.70 -3.77 17.98
C GLU A 480 -33.51 -4.73 18.10
N ALA A 481 -32.28 -4.22 18.21
CA ALA A 481 -31.09 -5.04 18.44
C ALA A 481 -31.20 -5.83 19.76
N ILE A 482 -31.54 -5.14 20.85
CA ILE A 482 -31.75 -5.74 22.18
C ILE A 482 -32.87 -6.78 22.12
N LYS A 483 -34.00 -6.44 21.50
CA LYS A 483 -35.16 -7.34 21.39
C LYS A 483 -34.82 -8.64 20.65
N SER A 484 -34.06 -8.54 19.55
CA SER A 484 -33.62 -9.72 18.77
C SER A 484 -32.80 -10.69 19.62
N LEU A 485 -31.86 -10.19 20.42
CA LEU A 485 -31.07 -11.03 21.33
C LEU A 485 -31.94 -11.64 22.44
N GLU A 486 -32.84 -10.87 23.04
CA GLU A 486 -33.74 -11.37 24.10
C GLU A 486 -34.67 -12.47 23.61
N GLU A 487 -35.10 -12.43 22.35
CA GLU A 487 -35.87 -13.52 21.73
C GLU A 487 -35.02 -14.78 21.60
N GLY A 488 -33.77 -14.67 21.12
CA GLY A 488 -32.84 -15.81 21.08
C GLY A 488 -32.50 -16.37 22.46
N PHE A 489 -32.37 -15.52 23.48
CA PHE A 489 -32.07 -15.92 24.86
C PHE A 489 -33.16 -16.80 25.48
N LYS A 490 -34.42 -16.60 25.07
CA LYS A 490 -35.54 -17.45 25.53
C LYS A 490 -35.47 -18.86 24.97
N LEU A 491 -34.75 -19.06 23.86
CA LEU A 491 -34.69 -20.34 23.14
C LEU A 491 -33.49 -21.20 23.55
N SER A 492 -32.37 -20.59 23.98
CA SER A 492 -31.17 -21.33 24.39
C SER A 492 -30.30 -20.55 25.38
N GLU A 493 -29.96 -21.21 26.51
CA GLU A 493 -29.03 -20.65 27.50
C GLU A 493 -27.60 -20.58 26.95
N GLU A 494 -27.22 -21.51 26.06
CA GLU A 494 -25.92 -21.47 25.37
C GLU A 494 -25.82 -20.22 24.47
N PHE A 495 -26.87 -19.96 23.69
CA PHE A 495 -26.93 -18.76 22.84
C PHE A 495 -26.85 -17.49 23.70
N LYS A 496 -27.51 -17.46 24.86
CA LYS A 496 -27.40 -16.35 25.80
C LYS A 496 -25.97 -16.16 26.32
N ASN A 497 -25.33 -17.23 26.78
CA ASN A 497 -23.96 -17.16 27.28
C ASN A 497 -22.98 -16.66 26.23
N ASN A 498 -23.08 -17.15 24.98
CA ASN A 498 -22.20 -16.77 23.88
C ASN A 498 -22.34 -15.29 23.48
N ASN A 499 -23.52 -14.69 23.68
CA ASN A 499 -23.84 -13.35 23.18
C ASN A 499 -24.03 -12.30 24.29
N GLN A 500 -23.84 -12.69 25.56
CA GLN A 500 -24.02 -11.81 26.72
C GLN A 500 -23.09 -10.58 26.69
N ALA A 501 -21.86 -10.74 26.19
CA ALA A 501 -20.91 -9.64 26.09
C ALA A 501 -21.42 -8.55 25.12
N PHE A 502 -21.88 -8.93 23.93
CA PHE A 502 -22.44 -8.00 22.97
C PHE A 502 -23.73 -7.34 23.50
N TYR A 503 -24.60 -8.11 24.14
CA TYR A 503 -25.82 -7.59 24.78
C TYR A 503 -25.53 -6.52 25.85
N ASN A 504 -24.47 -6.70 26.63
CA ASN A 504 -24.06 -5.71 27.62
C ASN A 504 -23.52 -4.43 26.95
N ILE A 505 -22.80 -4.55 25.83
CA ILE A 505 -22.28 -3.41 25.06
C ILE A 505 -23.44 -2.56 24.52
N ILE A 506 -24.46 -3.19 23.93
CA ILE A 506 -25.58 -2.45 23.32
C ILE A 506 -26.56 -1.84 24.34
N LYS A 507 -26.49 -2.27 25.61
CA LYS A 507 -27.30 -1.75 26.72
C LYS A 507 -26.63 -0.62 27.51
N ALA A 508 -25.31 -0.53 27.45
CA ALA A 508 -24.53 0.52 28.07
C ALA A 508 -24.70 1.84 27.30
#